data_AF-A0A3D4R7N5-F1
#
_entry.id   AF-A0A3D4R7N5-F1
#
_cell.length_a   1.000
_cell.length_b   1.000
_cell.length_c   1.000
_cell.angle_alpha   90.00
_cell.angle_beta   90.00
_cell.angle_gamma   90.00
#
_symmetry.space_group_name_H-M   'P 1'
#
loop_
_entity.id
_entity.type
_entity.pdbx_description
1 polymer ?
#
loop_
_entity_poly.entity_id
_entity_poly.type
_entity_poly.pdbx_seq_one_letter_code
_entity_poly.pdbx_strand_id
1 'polypeptide(L)'
;MKTWLFYYCLGLTVFLTAGAIAGVQTSFIPLLIFLPISALFIGTLLRKVSPLSHYHWPFQDFFATMLLYYCFIAVIIMTAIGILDAKNISHLVSSVFFLPLTLYFVLQVLPQKRKSYLMSPKKVSEKDESLLMSPSHSDTTKLDFDRRQFLKMIGSVGVSLFVFSIFTKRARETFFGSAPSSANTMALKDVTGTQIDPAEKIPSDGYSISGIDDASSPFFLGFVNKDGDWYIMRDNDGEIKYYKKQSNDDTFTNEWSNRTNFDYRYFDYYF
;
A
#
# COMPACT_ATOMS: atom_id res chain seq x y z
N MET A 1 -2.38 -31.90 -22.74
CA MET A 1 -3.01 -30.69 -22.14
C MET A 1 -2.21 -29.42 -22.39
N LYS A 2 -0.93 -29.34 -22.00
CA LYS A 2 -0.11 -28.09 -22.15
C LYS A 2 0.01 -27.56 -23.58
N THR A 3 0.12 -28.43 -24.57
CA THR A 3 0.21 -28.04 -26.00
C THR A 3 -1.09 -27.45 -26.53
N TRP A 4 -2.23 -28.07 -26.23
CA TRP A 4 -3.55 -27.55 -26.61
C TRP A 4 -3.86 -26.19 -25.96
N LEU A 5 -3.54 -26.05 -24.67
CA LEU A 5 -3.68 -24.79 -23.94
C LEU A 5 -2.79 -23.69 -24.54
N PHE A 6 -1.57 -24.03 -24.96
CA PHE A 6 -0.65 -23.12 -25.63
C PHE A 6 -1.22 -22.59 -26.95
N TYR A 7 -1.73 -23.46 -27.83
CA TYR A 7 -2.28 -23.03 -29.12
C TYR A 7 -3.55 -22.19 -28.96
N TYR A 8 -4.40 -22.51 -27.98
CA TYR A 8 -5.56 -21.68 -27.64
C TYR A 8 -5.14 -20.27 -27.19
N CYS A 9 -4.16 -20.19 -26.28
CA CYS A 9 -3.64 -18.91 -25.79
C CYS A 9 -2.95 -18.09 -26.89
N LEU A 10 -2.21 -18.75 -27.78
CA LEU A 10 -1.58 -18.11 -28.93
C LEU A 10 -2.63 -17.54 -29.88
N GLY A 11 -3.64 -18.32 -30.27
CA GLY A 11 -4.71 -17.85 -31.14
C GLY A 11 -5.47 -16.65 -30.54
N LEU A 12 -5.81 -16.74 -29.25
CA LEU A 12 -6.52 -15.67 -28.53
C LEU A 12 -5.69 -14.40 -28.43
N THR A 13 -4.40 -14.49 -28.10
CA THR A 13 -3.52 -13.31 -27.99
C THR A 13 -3.24 -12.67 -29.33
N VAL A 14 -3.01 -13.46 -30.39
CA VAL A 14 -2.86 -12.95 -31.75
C VAL A 14 -4.14 -12.25 -32.21
N PHE A 15 -5.31 -12.85 -31.99
CA PHE A 15 -6.61 -12.26 -32.33
C PHE A 15 -6.84 -10.92 -31.62
N LEU A 16 -6.56 -10.85 -30.31
CA LEU A 16 -6.67 -9.61 -29.53
C LEU A 16 -5.69 -8.54 -30.00
N THR A 17 -4.45 -8.90 -30.31
CA THR A 17 -3.46 -7.93 -30.85
C THR A 17 -3.86 -7.42 -32.23
N ALA A 18 -4.35 -8.31 -33.12
CA ALA A 18 -4.82 -7.91 -34.44
C ALA A 18 -6.06 -7.00 -34.36
N GLY A 19 -6.99 -7.31 -33.46
CA GLY A 19 -8.17 -6.46 -33.19
C GLY A 19 -7.79 -5.09 -32.64
N ALA A 20 -6.80 -5.02 -31.73
CA ALA A 20 -6.30 -3.75 -31.19
C ALA A 20 -5.59 -2.89 -32.26
N ILE A 21 -4.86 -3.52 -33.19
CA ILE A 21 -4.23 -2.83 -34.33
C ILE A 21 -5.28 -2.31 -35.32
N ALA A 22 -6.37 -3.05 -35.55
CA ALA A 22 -7.44 -2.61 -36.44
C ALA A 22 -8.26 -1.43 -35.88
N GLY A 23 -8.35 -1.28 -34.55
CA GLY A 23 -9.07 -0.21 -33.85
C GLY A 23 -8.21 1.03 -33.54
N VAL A 24 -7.49 1.56 -34.54
CA VAL A 24 -6.35 2.50 -34.44
C VAL A 24 -6.59 3.77 -33.58
N GLN A 25 -7.83 4.22 -33.38
CA GLN A 25 -8.09 5.50 -32.67
C GLN A 25 -8.37 5.39 -31.16
N THR A 26 -8.76 4.22 -30.62
CA THR A 26 -9.19 4.11 -29.20
C THR A 26 -8.42 3.05 -28.39
N SER A 27 -7.43 2.38 -28.99
CA SER A 27 -6.93 1.09 -28.48
C SER A 27 -5.43 1.06 -28.13
N PHE A 28 -4.83 2.20 -27.77
CA PHE A 28 -3.42 2.24 -27.38
C PHE A 28 -3.12 1.38 -26.13
N ILE A 29 -4.02 1.43 -25.13
CA ILE A 29 -3.88 0.70 -23.86
C ILE A 29 -3.87 -0.83 -24.06
N PRO A 30 -4.84 -1.45 -24.76
CA PRO A 30 -4.79 -2.91 -24.98
C PRO A 30 -3.59 -3.32 -25.84
N LEU A 31 -3.17 -2.50 -26.81
CA LEU A 31 -1.99 -2.81 -27.63
C LEU A 31 -0.71 -2.89 -26.78
N LEU A 32 -0.52 -1.96 -25.85
CA LEU A 32 0.64 -1.95 -24.94
C LEU A 32 0.70 -3.22 -24.07
N ILE A 33 -0.47 -3.74 -23.65
CA ILE A 33 -0.56 -4.90 -22.76
C ILE A 33 -0.42 -6.23 -23.52
N PHE A 34 -1.05 -6.36 -24.69
CA PHE A 34 -1.11 -7.64 -25.41
C PHE A 34 0.05 -7.89 -26.36
N LEU A 35 0.73 -6.84 -26.85
CA LEU A 35 1.93 -6.97 -27.68
C LEU A 35 3.08 -7.77 -27.02
N PRO A 36 3.48 -7.50 -25.76
CA PRO A 36 4.52 -8.30 -25.12
C PRO A 36 4.09 -9.76 -24.90
N ILE A 37 2.79 -10.00 -24.67
CA ILE A 37 2.22 -11.34 -24.49
C ILE A 37 2.30 -12.13 -25.81
N SER A 38 1.87 -11.54 -26.92
CA SER A 38 1.95 -12.19 -28.23
C SER A 38 3.40 -12.41 -28.67
N ALA A 39 4.29 -11.45 -28.41
CA ALA A 39 5.72 -11.59 -28.66
C ALA A 39 6.34 -12.78 -27.93
N LEU A 40 5.94 -13.06 -26.68
CA LEU A 40 6.36 -14.27 -25.96
C LEU A 40 5.92 -15.56 -26.63
N PHE A 41 4.64 -15.65 -27.04
CA PHE A 41 4.10 -16.84 -27.70
C PHE A 41 4.75 -17.08 -29.07
N ILE A 42 5.01 -16.01 -29.82
CA ILE A 42 5.70 -16.08 -31.10
C ILE A 42 7.17 -16.47 -30.90
N GLY A 43 7.86 -15.87 -29.94
CA GLY A 43 9.26 -16.21 -29.63
C GLY A 43 9.44 -17.66 -29.18
N THR A 44 8.52 -18.18 -28.37
CA THR A 44 8.53 -19.59 -27.95
C THR A 44 8.20 -20.55 -29.11
N LEU A 45 7.32 -20.15 -30.04
CA LEU A 45 7.02 -20.93 -31.25
C LEU A 45 8.22 -20.94 -32.22
N LEU A 46 8.86 -19.80 -32.45
CA LEU A 46 10.06 -19.67 -33.28
C LEU A 46 11.23 -20.51 -32.73
N ARG A 47 11.39 -20.58 -31.40
CA ARG A 47 12.40 -21.44 -30.76
C ARG A 47 12.12 -22.94 -30.94
N LYS A 48 10.85 -23.33 -31.11
CA LYS A 48 10.44 -24.72 -31.32
C LYS A 48 10.56 -25.16 -32.78
N VAL A 49 10.39 -24.22 -33.72
CA VAL A 49 10.40 -24.50 -35.17
C VAL A 49 11.80 -24.34 -35.77
N SER A 50 12.62 -23.42 -35.26
CA SER A 50 13.95 -23.18 -35.83
C SER A 50 15.00 -24.19 -35.32
N PRO A 51 15.75 -24.86 -36.21
CA PRO A 51 16.90 -25.69 -35.83
C PRO A 51 18.10 -24.84 -35.37
N LEU A 52 18.03 -23.52 -35.51
CA LEU A 52 19.06 -22.54 -35.15
C LEU A 52 19.06 -22.18 -33.64
N SER A 53 18.59 -23.07 -32.78
CA SER A 53 18.39 -22.80 -31.34
C SER A 53 19.66 -22.89 -30.48
N HIS A 54 20.82 -23.10 -31.09
CA HIS A 54 22.10 -23.24 -30.38
C HIS A 54 22.81 -21.92 -30.07
N TYR A 55 22.24 -20.78 -30.49
CA TYR A 55 22.80 -19.47 -30.17
C TYR A 55 22.21 -18.96 -28.84
N HIS A 56 22.92 -19.25 -27.75
CA HIS A 56 22.54 -18.88 -26.40
C HIS A 56 22.97 -17.43 -26.12
N TRP A 57 22.06 -16.47 -26.28
CA TRP A 57 22.31 -15.10 -25.83
C TRP A 57 22.32 -15.08 -24.28
N PRO A 58 23.38 -14.56 -23.63
CA PRO A 58 23.53 -14.64 -22.17
C PRO A 58 22.42 -13.90 -21.40
N PHE A 59 21.74 -12.94 -22.05
CA PHE A 59 20.64 -12.18 -21.46
C PHE A 59 19.25 -12.74 -21.78
N GLN A 60 19.14 -13.72 -22.68
CA GLN A 60 17.84 -14.18 -23.18
C GLN A 60 17.00 -14.84 -22.10
N ASP A 61 17.62 -15.62 -21.21
CA ASP A 61 16.89 -16.29 -20.13
C ASP A 61 16.42 -15.30 -19.06
N PHE A 62 17.19 -14.25 -18.79
CA PHE A 62 16.80 -13.18 -17.86
C PHE A 62 15.63 -12.37 -18.41
N PHE A 63 15.74 -11.86 -19.65
CA PHE A 63 14.66 -11.09 -20.27
C PHE A 63 13.41 -11.91 -20.50
N ALA A 64 13.52 -13.17 -20.94
CA ALA A 64 12.37 -14.05 -21.10
C ALA A 64 11.67 -14.32 -19.76
N THR A 65 12.43 -14.46 -18.67
CA THR A 65 11.87 -14.65 -17.33
C THR A 65 11.16 -13.39 -16.85
N MET A 66 11.77 -12.21 -17.00
CA MET A 66 11.16 -10.93 -16.64
C MET A 66 9.89 -10.65 -17.44
N LEU A 67 9.94 -10.89 -18.75
CA LEU A 67 8.81 -10.73 -19.65
C LEU A 67 7.67 -11.71 -19.29
N LEU A 68 8.00 -12.95 -18.92
CA LEU A 68 7.02 -13.93 -18.45
C LEU A 68 6.34 -13.48 -17.16
N TYR A 69 7.08 -12.95 -16.19
CA TYR A 69 6.48 -12.39 -14.96
C TYR A 69 5.61 -11.17 -15.24
N TYR A 70 6.04 -10.28 -16.12
CA TYR A 70 5.24 -9.14 -16.56
C TYR A 70 3.90 -9.61 -17.16
N CYS A 71 3.94 -10.56 -18.09
CA CYS A 71 2.75 -11.10 -18.74
C CYS A 71 1.84 -11.83 -17.75
N PHE A 72 2.41 -12.57 -16.79
CA PHE A 72 1.66 -13.21 -15.72
C PHE A 72 0.89 -12.19 -14.85
N ILE A 73 1.57 -11.13 -14.41
CA ILE A 73 0.97 -10.07 -13.60
C ILE A 73 -0.13 -9.36 -14.39
N ALA A 74 0.14 -8.98 -15.64
CA ALA A 74 -0.82 -8.29 -16.50
C ALA A 74 -2.11 -9.11 -16.72
N VAL A 75 -1.97 -10.41 -17.02
CA VAL A 75 -3.11 -11.31 -17.26
C VAL A 75 -3.91 -11.56 -15.98
N ILE A 76 -3.26 -11.72 -14.83
CA ILE A 76 -3.96 -11.85 -13.54
C ILE A 76 -4.76 -10.60 -13.21
N ILE A 77 -4.14 -9.43 -13.33
CA ILE A 77 -4.80 -8.15 -13.02
C ILE A 77 -5.99 -7.95 -13.95
N MET A 78 -5.83 -8.18 -15.25
CA MET A 78 -6.92 -8.05 -16.22
C MET A 78 -8.07 -9.02 -15.94
N THR A 79 -7.77 -10.27 -15.61
CA THR A 79 -8.81 -11.26 -15.28
C THR A 79 -9.52 -10.89 -13.98
N ALA A 80 -8.78 -10.42 -12.97
CA ALA A 80 -9.35 -9.99 -11.69
C ALA A 80 -10.25 -8.75 -11.85
N ILE A 81 -9.79 -7.73 -12.58
CA ILE A 81 -10.58 -6.53 -12.86
C ILE A 81 -11.83 -6.90 -13.65
N GLY A 82 -11.71 -7.74 -14.67
CA GLY A 82 -12.86 -8.18 -15.47
C GLY A 82 -13.93 -8.92 -14.67
N ILE A 83 -13.51 -9.75 -13.70
CA ILE A 83 -14.45 -10.45 -12.81
C ILE A 83 -15.07 -9.48 -11.79
N LEU A 84 -14.29 -8.56 -11.24
CA LEU A 84 -14.74 -7.61 -10.20
C LEU A 84 -15.66 -6.52 -10.76
N ASP A 85 -15.46 -6.09 -12.00
CA ASP A 85 -16.26 -5.05 -12.66
C ASP A 85 -17.45 -5.61 -13.46
N ALA A 86 -17.72 -6.92 -13.34
CA ALA A 86 -18.78 -7.58 -14.09
C ALA A 86 -20.18 -7.16 -13.60
N LYS A 87 -20.69 -6.04 -14.10
CA LYS A 87 -22.07 -5.58 -13.88
C LYS A 87 -23.08 -6.25 -14.82
N ASN A 88 -22.62 -6.71 -15.99
CA ASN A 88 -23.44 -7.41 -16.98
C ASN A 88 -22.85 -8.78 -17.30
N ILE A 89 -23.73 -9.73 -17.71
CA ILE A 89 -23.35 -11.08 -18.12
C ILE A 89 -22.29 -11.05 -19.24
N SER A 90 -22.37 -10.09 -20.16
CA SER A 90 -21.37 -9.91 -21.23
C SER A 90 -19.95 -9.65 -20.72
N HIS A 91 -19.79 -8.89 -19.64
CA HIS A 91 -18.48 -8.65 -19.01
C HIS A 91 -17.94 -9.90 -18.31
N LEU A 92 -18.84 -10.69 -17.70
CA LEU A 92 -18.49 -11.96 -17.06
C LEU A 92 -18.03 -12.98 -18.11
N VAL A 93 -18.77 -13.13 -19.20
CA VAL A 93 -18.42 -14.01 -20.32
C VAL A 93 -17.05 -13.64 -20.89
N SER A 94 -16.80 -12.35 -21.14
CA SER A 94 -15.49 -11.87 -21.59
C SER A 94 -14.36 -12.25 -20.62
N SER A 95 -14.59 -12.16 -19.32
CA SER A 95 -13.59 -12.50 -18.29
C SER A 95 -13.31 -14.01 -18.21
N VAL A 96 -14.34 -14.84 -18.41
CA VAL A 96 -14.19 -16.30 -18.47
C VAL A 96 -13.33 -16.73 -19.66
N PHE A 97 -13.37 -16.02 -20.79
CA PHE A 97 -12.48 -16.29 -21.93
C PHE A 97 -10.99 -16.08 -21.61
N PHE A 98 -10.65 -15.23 -20.64
CA PHE A 98 -9.27 -15.01 -20.19
C PHE A 98 -8.80 -16.03 -19.14
N LEU A 99 -9.70 -16.80 -18.54
CA LEU A 99 -9.37 -17.78 -17.49
C LEU A 99 -8.38 -18.87 -17.95
N PRO A 100 -8.49 -19.46 -19.16
CA PRO A 100 -7.49 -20.39 -19.68
C PRO A 100 -6.09 -19.79 -19.83
N LEU A 101 -6.01 -18.49 -20.16
CA LEU A 101 -4.74 -17.76 -20.28
C LEU A 101 -4.09 -17.58 -18.91
N THR A 102 -4.89 -17.21 -17.90
CA THR A 102 -4.43 -17.12 -16.50
C THR A 102 -3.96 -18.47 -15.99
N LEU A 103 -4.72 -19.54 -16.24
CA LEU A 103 -4.34 -20.90 -15.87
C LEU A 103 -3.02 -21.34 -16.53
N TYR A 104 -2.80 -20.98 -17.80
CA TYR A 104 -1.55 -21.26 -18.50
C TYR A 104 -0.35 -20.63 -17.79
N PHE A 105 -0.40 -19.34 -17.47
CA PHE A 105 0.72 -18.67 -16.81
C PHE A 105 0.89 -19.12 -15.35
N VAL A 106 -0.19 -19.39 -14.61
CA VAL A 106 -0.11 -19.98 -13.26
C VAL A 106 0.64 -21.31 -13.29
N LEU A 107 0.31 -22.19 -14.23
CA LEU A 107 1.00 -23.48 -14.38
C LEU A 107 2.46 -23.36 -14.82
N GLN A 108 2.83 -22.25 -15.45
CA GLN A 108 4.19 -21.99 -15.91
C GLN A 108 5.06 -21.33 -14.84
N VAL A 109 4.49 -20.45 -14.02
CA VAL A 109 5.16 -19.74 -12.91
C VAL A 109 5.25 -20.61 -11.66
N LEU A 110 4.25 -21.48 -11.41
CA LEU A 110 4.28 -22.37 -10.26
C LEU A 110 5.51 -23.28 -10.32
N PRO A 111 6.24 -23.44 -9.20
CA PRO A 111 7.42 -24.28 -9.15
C PRO A 111 7.00 -25.71 -9.48
N GLN A 112 7.37 -26.16 -10.67
CA GLN A 112 7.20 -27.56 -11.03
C GLN A 112 8.03 -28.34 -10.03
N LYS A 113 7.36 -29.14 -9.20
CA LYS A 113 8.00 -30.09 -8.28
C LYS A 113 8.94 -30.92 -9.14
N ARG A 114 10.23 -30.56 -9.14
CA ARG A 114 11.25 -31.36 -9.78
C ARG A 114 11.15 -32.67 -9.02
N LYS A 115 10.63 -33.71 -9.69
CA LYS A 115 10.78 -35.08 -9.23
C LYS A 115 12.28 -35.24 -9.09
N SER A 116 12.79 -35.10 -7.87
CA SER A 116 14.15 -35.47 -7.55
C SER A 116 14.17 -36.95 -7.93
N TYR A 117 14.77 -37.26 -9.08
CA TYR A 117 15.21 -38.61 -9.33
C TYR A 117 16.02 -38.97 -8.10
N LEU A 118 15.48 -39.89 -7.30
CA LEU A 118 16.17 -40.49 -6.18
C LEU A 118 17.55 -40.85 -6.72
N MET A 119 18.54 -40.11 -6.25
CA MET A 119 19.93 -40.46 -6.44
C MET A 119 20.04 -41.77 -5.67
N SER A 120 19.87 -42.89 -6.39
CA SER A 120 20.06 -44.22 -5.84
C SER A 120 21.43 -44.17 -5.17
N PRO A 121 21.54 -44.48 -3.85
CA PRO A 121 22.82 -44.44 -3.19
C PRO A 121 23.70 -45.42 -3.96
N LYS A 122 24.71 -44.88 -4.65
CA LYS A 122 25.77 -45.67 -5.25
C LYS A 122 26.29 -46.52 -4.09
N LYS A 123 26.03 -47.83 -4.12
CA LYS A 123 26.66 -48.78 -3.21
C LYS A 123 28.16 -48.61 -3.41
N VAL A 124 28.79 -47.86 -2.51
CA VAL A 124 30.23 -47.79 -2.39
C VAL A 124 30.64 -49.17 -1.92
N SER A 125 31.38 -49.85 -2.79
CA SER A 125 31.98 -51.15 -2.54
C SER A 125 32.77 -51.09 -1.24
N GLU A 126 32.45 -52.01 -0.36
CA GLU A 126 33.15 -52.36 0.87
C GLU A 126 34.54 -52.90 0.51
N LYS A 127 35.52 -51.99 0.36
CA LYS A 127 36.95 -52.29 0.51
C LYS A 127 37.72 -50.98 0.59
N ASP A 128 38.04 -50.58 1.82
CA ASP A 128 39.34 -50.04 2.24
C ASP A 128 39.14 -49.32 3.58
N GLU A 129 39.20 -50.13 4.62
CA GLU A 129 39.41 -49.69 5.99
C GLU A 129 40.93 -49.56 6.19
N SER A 130 41.42 -48.33 6.35
CA SER A 130 42.43 -47.95 7.35
C SER A 130 43.07 -46.59 7.02
N LEU A 131 43.28 -45.80 8.08
CA LEU A 131 44.06 -44.56 8.14
C LEU A 131 43.31 -43.28 7.73
N LEU A 132 42.49 -42.77 8.65
CA LEU A 132 42.85 -41.57 9.45
C LEU A 132 41.64 -41.14 10.29
N MET A 133 41.79 -41.37 11.59
CA MET A 133 40.94 -40.81 12.64
C MET A 133 41.16 -39.29 12.67
N SER A 134 40.20 -38.53 12.16
CA SER A 134 40.10 -37.08 12.33
C SER A 134 38.81 -36.76 13.10
N PRO A 135 38.85 -35.93 14.16
CA PRO A 135 37.71 -35.75 15.03
C PRO A 135 36.65 -34.85 14.39
N SER A 136 35.38 -35.24 14.56
CA SER A 136 34.23 -34.34 14.65
C SER A 136 33.99 -33.34 13.51
N HIS A 137 33.20 -33.74 12.52
CA HIS A 137 32.37 -32.79 11.76
C HIS A 137 31.06 -33.44 11.29
N SER A 138 30.20 -33.84 12.23
CA SER A 138 28.84 -34.33 11.93
C SER A 138 27.71 -33.39 12.35
N ASP A 139 28.02 -32.22 12.95
CA ASP A 139 27.02 -31.26 13.39
C ASP A 139 26.74 -30.10 12.42
N THR A 140 27.58 -29.89 11.40
CA THR A 140 27.37 -28.78 10.44
C THR A 140 26.22 -29.02 9.48
N THR A 141 25.96 -30.27 9.10
CA THR A 141 24.93 -30.61 8.10
C THR A 141 23.50 -30.45 8.65
N LYS A 142 23.29 -30.68 9.96
CA LYS A 142 21.99 -30.44 10.62
C LYS A 142 21.74 -28.94 10.79
N LEU A 143 22.75 -28.19 11.19
CA LEU A 143 22.66 -26.74 11.43
C LEU A 143 22.30 -25.96 10.15
N ASP A 144 22.84 -26.36 8.99
CA ASP A 144 22.46 -25.76 7.70
C ASP A 144 21.05 -26.12 7.24
N PHE A 145 20.56 -27.32 7.59
CA PHE A 145 19.19 -27.72 7.29
C PHE A 145 18.19 -26.87 8.09
N ASP A 146 18.45 -26.65 9.37
CA ASP A 146 17.60 -25.84 10.25
C ASP A 146 17.60 -24.37 9.83
N ARG A 147 18.76 -23.80 9.47
CA ARG A 147 18.85 -22.42 8.92
C ARG A 147 18.05 -22.27 7.63
N ARG A 148 18.11 -23.25 6.75
CA ARG A 148 17.35 -23.23 5.48
C ARG A 148 15.85 -23.39 5.71
N GLN A 149 15.43 -24.21 6.68
CA GLN A 149 14.03 -24.34 7.04
C GLN A 149 13.50 -23.07 7.72
N PHE A 150 14.28 -22.47 8.62
CA PHE A 150 13.98 -21.19 9.24
C PHE A 150 13.84 -20.09 8.20
N LEU A 151 14.76 -19.98 7.24
CA LEU A 151 14.71 -18.98 6.18
C LEU A 151 13.49 -19.15 5.26
N LYS A 152 13.10 -20.40 4.96
CA LYS A 152 11.87 -20.68 4.22
C LYS A 152 10.62 -20.33 5.01
N MET A 153 10.62 -20.61 6.32
CA MET A 153 9.52 -20.30 7.21
C MET A 153 9.33 -18.79 7.34
N ILE A 154 10.37 -18.04 7.71
CA ILE A 154 10.31 -16.58 7.83
C ILE A 154 9.94 -15.92 6.49
N GLY A 155 10.47 -16.43 5.37
CA GLY A 155 10.13 -15.96 4.03
C GLY A 155 8.67 -16.22 3.67
N SER A 156 8.15 -17.43 3.94
CA SER A 156 6.74 -17.76 3.66
C SER A 156 5.76 -16.98 4.53
N VAL A 157 6.07 -16.81 5.82
CA VAL A 157 5.28 -16.01 6.76
C VAL A 157 5.30 -14.54 6.35
N GLY A 158 6.47 -13.99 6.02
CA GLY A 158 6.60 -12.61 5.54
C GLY A 158 5.82 -12.34 4.26
N VAL A 159 5.92 -13.22 3.26
CA VAL A 159 5.14 -13.10 2.02
C VAL A 159 3.64 -13.23 2.30
N SER A 160 3.22 -14.14 3.18
CA SER A 160 1.81 -14.29 3.54
C SER A 160 1.25 -13.07 4.26
N LEU A 161 2.02 -12.46 5.17
CA LEU A 161 1.65 -11.22 5.87
C LEU A 161 1.60 -10.03 4.91
N PHE A 162 2.51 -9.95 3.95
CA PHE A 162 2.50 -8.93 2.91
C PHE A 162 1.27 -9.05 2.00
N VAL A 163 0.93 -10.25 1.55
CA VAL A 163 -0.30 -10.49 0.77
C VAL A 163 -1.54 -10.18 1.63
N PHE A 164 -1.54 -10.59 2.91
CA PHE A 164 -2.61 -10.28 3.84
C PHE A 164 -2.79 -8.77 4.07
N SER A 165 -1.70 -7.99 4.14
CA SER A 165 -1.75 -6.53 4.27
C SER A 165 -2.26 -5.83 3.00
N ILE A 166 -2.06 -6.42 1.83
CA ILE A 166 -2.68 -5.94 0.60
C ILE A 166 -4.20 -6.14 0.64
N PHE A 167 -4.72 -7.26 1.16
CA PHE A 167 -6.16 -7.55 1.09
C PHE A 167 -6.98 -7.05 2.30
N THR A 168 -6.38 -6.90 3.47
CA THR A 168 -7.10 -6.47 4.68
C THR A 168 -6.84 -5.01 5.01
N LYS A 169 -7.91 -4.21 5.08
CA LYS A 169 -7.83 -2.78 5.43
C LYS A 169 -7.10 -2.57 6.76
N ARG A 170 -7.39 -3.40 7.77
CA ARG A 170 -6.76 -3.34 9.09
C ARG A 170 -5.25 -3.62 9.07
N ALA A 171 -4.77 -4.62 8.31
CA ALA A 171 -3.34 -4.90 8.26
C ALA A 171 -2.59 -3.91 7.36
N ARG A 172 -3.25 -3.31 6.36
CA ARG A 172 -2.69 -2.21 5.57
C ARG A 172 -2.39 -0.98 6.44
N GLU A 173 -3.30 -0.65 7.35
CA GLU A 173 -3.18 0.47 8.30
C GLU A 173 -2.05 0.23 9.32
N THR A 174 -1.82 -1.01 9.76
CA THR A 174 -0.73 -1.34 10.69
C THR A 174 0.66 -1.43 10.02
N PHE A 175 0.75 -1.91 8.77
CA PHE A 175 2.03 -2.13 8.09
C PHE A 175 2.52 -0.95 7.23
N PHE A 176 1.62 -0.15 6.67
CA PHE A 176 1.99 0.93 5.74
C PHE A 176 1.83 2.34 6.33
N GLY A 177 1.62 2.46 7.65
CA GLY A 177 1.66 3.74 8.35
C GLY A 177 0.58 4.74 7.91
N SER A 178 -0.45 4.29 7.21
CA SER A 178 -1.67 5.07 7.05
C SER A 178 -2.45 4.90 8.34
N ALA A 179 -2.50 5.97 9.15
CA ALA A 179 -3.47 6.07 10.24
C ALA A 179 -4.83 5.52 9.78
N PRO A 180 -5.58 4.81 10.64
CA PRO A 180 -6.85 4.21 10.26
C PRO A 180 -7.84 5.33 9.88
N SER A 181 -7.85 5.70 8.59
CA SER A 181 -8.75 6.71 8.03
C SER A 181 -10.16 6.15 7.81
N SER A 182 -10.53 5.09 8.52
CA SER A 182 -11.91 4.62 8.56
C SER A 182 -12.43 4.56 10.00
N ALA A 183 -13.01 5.69 10.40
CA ALA A 183 -14.08 5.81 11.39
C ALA A 183 -13.77 5.51 12.86
N ASN A 184 -12.50 5.53 13.30
CA ASN A 184 -12.17 5.68 14.71
C ASN A 184 -10.80 6.35 14.82
N THR A 185 -10.80 7.68 14.84
CA THR A 185 -9.74 8.45 15.50
C THR A 185 -9.42 7.72 16.81
N MET A 186 -8.16 7.41 17.08
CA MET A 186 -7.77 6.84 18.38
C MET A 186 -8.00 7.90 19.45
N ALA A 187 -9.25 8.05 19.84
CA ALA A 187 -9.64 8.90 20.93
C ALA A 187 -9.34 8.12 22.19
N LEU A 188 -8.60 8.74 23.11
CA LEU A 188 -8.41 8.21 24.45
C LEU A 188 -9.81 7.96 25.02
N LYS A 189 -10.06 6.78 25.56
CA LYS A 189 -11.34 6.46 26.22
C LYS A 189 -11.04 6.20 27.68
N ASP A 190 -11.90 6.74 28.54
CA ASP A 190 -11.87 6.43 29.97
C ASP A 190 -12.23 4.94 30.20
N VAL A 191 -11.97 4.40 31.39
CA VAL A 191 -12.37 3.05 31.81
C VAL A 191 -13.87 2.79 31.68
N THR A 192 -14.69 3.85 31.61
CA THR A 192 -16.13 3.82 31.35
C THR A 192 -16.50 3.78 29.86
N GLY A 193 -15.52 3.87 28.95
CA GLY A 193 -15.72 3.86 27.49
C GLY A 193 -16.06 5.22 26.88
N THR A 194 -16.12 6.27 27.70
CA THR A 194 -16.38 7.64 27.26
C THR A 194 -15.16 8.21 26.54
N GLN A 195 -15.38 8.83 25.39
CA GLN A 195 -14.34 9.50 24.62
C GLN A 195 -13.78 10.70 25.41
N ILE A 196 -12.49 10.65 25.72
CA ILE A 196 -11.69 11.73 26.30
C ILE A 196 -11.14 12.56 25.14
N ASP A 197 -11.47 13.84 25.11
CA ASP A 197 -10.75 14.83 24.31
C ASP A 197 -9.49 15.23 25.11
N PRO A 198 -8.27 14.87 24.66
CA PRO A 198 -7.04 15.20 25.39
C PRO A 198 -6.75 16.71 25.43
N ALA A 199 -7.46 17.51 24.63
CA ALA A 199 -7.46 18.95 24.76
C ALA A 199 -8.68 19.37 25.58
N GLU A 200 -8.52 19.52 26.89
CA GLU A 200 -9.47 20.28 27.68
C GLU A 200 -9.49 21.72 27.14
N LYS A 201 -10.54 22.06 26.39
CA LYS A 201 -10.68 23.39 25.78
C LYS A 201 -10.86 24.41 26.88
N ILE A 202 -9.79 25.14 27.18
CA ILE A 202 -9.86 26.31 28.05
C ILE A 202 -10.72 27.36 27.32
N PRO A 203 -11.59 28.13 28.01
CA PRO A 203 -12.49 29.08 27.35
C PRO A 203 -11.79 30.16 26.49
N SER A 204 -10.48 30.36 26.67
CA SER A 204 -9.62 31.26 25.90
C SER A 204 -8.94 30.60 24.69
N ASP A 205 -9.13 29.29 24.48
CA ASP A 205 -8.54 28.58 23.36
C ASP A 205 -9.12 29.04 22.01
N GLY A 206 -8.28 29.12 20.98
CA GLY A 206 -8.64 29.63 19.65
C GLY A 206 -8.59 31.15 19.47
N TYR A 207 -8.40 31.94 20.53
CA TYR A 207 -8.25 33.39 20.42
C TYR A 207 -6.80 33.80 20.10
N SER A 208 -6.63 34.77 19.22
CA SER A 208 -5.32 35.32 18.84
C SER A 208 -5.24 36.82 19.16
N ILE A 209 -4.06 37.29 19.57
CA ILE A 209 -3.82 38.71 19.86
C ILE A 209 -3.99 39.52 18.57
N SER A 210 -4.87 40.52 18.61
CA SER A 210 -5.19 41.41 17.48
C SER A 210 -4.97 42.89 17.80
N GLY A 211 -4.89 43.26 19.08
CA GLY A 211 -4.61 44.62 19.52
C GLY A 211 -3.73 44.63 20.77
N ILE A 212 -2.78 45.56 20.82
CA ILE A 212 -1.89 45.76 21.97
C ILE A 212 -1.84 47.27 22.22
N ASP A 213 -2.04 47.67 23.47
CA ASP A 213 -1.83 49.04 23.93
C ASP A 213 -1.04 49.02 25.24
N ASP A 214 0.26 49.25 25.11
CA ASP A 214 1.29 49.25 26.17
C ASP A 214 1.81 50.64 26.52
N ALA A 215 1.22 51.70 25.96
CA ALA A 215 1.69 53.06 26.16
C ALA A 215 1.30 53.67 27.52
N SER A 216 0.38 53.05 28.25
CA SER A 216 -0.15 53.58 29.52
C SER A 216 -0.49 52.47 30.52
N SER A 217 -0.58 52.81 31.81
CA SER A 217 -1.25 51.98 32.82
C SER A 217 -2.67 52.52 33.00
N PRO A 218 -3.73 51.73 32.76
CA PRO A 218 -3.70 50.28 32.55
C PRO A 218 -3.31 49.83 31.13
N PHE A 219 -2.67 48.66 31.06
CA PHE A 219 -2.30 47.95 29.84
C PHE A 219 -3.50 47.20 29.24
N PHE A 220 -3.66 47.22 27.92
CA PHE A 220 -4.76 46.53 27.24
C PHE A 220 -4.28 45.55 26.16
N LEU A 221 -4.90 44.37 26.14
CA LEU A 221 -4.72 43.35 25.11
C LEU A 221 -6.06 42.97 24.50
N GLY A 222 -6.15 42.99 23.18
CA GLY A 222 -7.34 42.59 22.42
C GLY A 222 -7.12 41.24 21.76
N PHE A 223 -8.10 40.36 21.92
CA PHE A 223 -8.06 38.99 21.43
C PHE A 223 -9.26 38.72 20.53
N VAL A 224 -9.04 38.12 19.36
CA VAL A 224 -10.08 37.81 18.37
C VAL A 224 -9.92 36.36 17.92
N ASN A 225 -11.02 35.63 17.87
CA ASN A 225 -11.09 34.26 17.31
C ASN A 225 -11.50 34.32 15.83
N LYS A 226 -11.24 33.24 15.08
CA LYS A 226 -11.63 33.03 13.68
C LYS A 226 -13.13 33.18 13.43
N ASP A 227 -13.96 32.91 14.44
CA ASP A 227 -15.42 33.02 14.36
C ASP A 227 -15.92 34.48 14.51
N GLY A 228 -15.02 35.45 14.74
CA GLY A 228 -15.36 36.86 14.90
C GLY A 228 -15.81 37.27 16.31
N ASP A 229 -15.67 36.36 17.27
CA ASP A 229 -15.78 36.68 18.70
C ASP A 229 -14.48 37.26 19.23
N TRP A 230 -14.60 38.12 20.23
CA TRP A 230 -13.47 38.85 20.77
C TRP A 230 -13.66 39.20 22.24
N TYR A 231 -12.54 39.43 22.91
CA TYR A 231 -12.50 40.00 24.25
C TYR A 231 -11.28 40.91 24.40
N ILE A 232 -11.37 41.84 25.36
CA ILE A 232 -10.30 42.74 25.73
C ILE A 232 -9.91 42.43 27.17
N MET A 233 -8.63 42.21 27.40
CA MET A 233 -8.03 42.09 28.72
C MET A 233 -7.45 43.45 29.10
N ARG A 234 -7.71 43.88 30.33
CA ARG A 234 -7.11 45.05 30.96
C ARG A 234 -6.28 44.59 32.15
N ASP A 235 -5.03 44.99 32.19
CA ASP A 235 -4.14 44.82 33.32
C ASP A 235 -3.87 46.20 33.95
N ASN A 236 -4.29 46.37 35.19
CA ASN A 236 -4.02 47.57 35.97
C ASN A 236 -3.17 47.19 37.19
N ASP A 237 -1.85 47.30 37.03
CA ASP A 237 -0.87 46.97 38.07
C ASP A 237 -1.06 45.57 38.69
N GLY A 238 -1.34 44.57 37.85
CA GLY A 238 -1.56 43.18 38.25
C GLY A 238 -3.03 42.82 38.50
N GLU A 239 -3.94 43.79 38.46
CA GLU A 239 -5.38 43.50 38.44
C GLU A 239 -5.86 43.24 37.01
N ILE A 240 -5.95 41.96 36.65
CA ILE A 240 -6.38 41.51 35.33
C ILE A 240 -7.92 41.35 35.30
N LYS A 241 -8.57 42.10 34.43
CA LYS A 241 -10.02 42.02 34.17
C LYS A 241 -10.29 41.96 32.67
N TYR A 242 -11.48 41.50 32.31
CA TYR A 242 -11.87 41.18 30.93
C TYR A 242 -13.15 41.93 30.55
N TYR A 243 -13.29 42.22 29.27
CA TYR A 243 -14.51 42.70 28.65
C TYR A 243 -14.75 41.88 27.39
N LYS A 244 -15.89 41.20 27.30
CA LYS A 244 -16.23 40.30 26.19
C LYS A 244 -17.32 40.94 25.32
N LYS A 245 -17.28 40.65 24.02
CA LYS A 245 -18.33 41.00 23.05
C LYS A 245 -19.73 40.72 23.62
N GLN A 246 -20.63 41.69 23.53
CA GLN A 246 -21.98 41.60 24.10
C GLN A 246 -23.03 41.31 23.02
N SER A 247 -22.88 41.88 21.83
CA SER A 247 -23.79 41.71 20.69
C SER A 247 -23.03 41.28 19.44
N ASN A 248 -23.76 40.67 18.50
CA ASN A 248 -23.22 40.28 17.19
C ASN A 248 -22.85 41.48 16.30
N ASP A 249 -23.46 42.64 16.55
CA ASP A 249 -23.18 43.88 15.82
C ASP A 249 -21.91 44.59 16.33
N ASP A 250 -21.38 44.18 17.48
CA ASP A 250 -20.19 44.78 18.09
C ASP A 250 -18.93 44.28 17.37
N THR A 251 -18.33 45.14 16.57
CA THR A 251 -17.07 44.83 15.88
C THR A 251 -15.86 45.20 16.74
N PHE A 252 -14.85 44.34 16.75
CA PHE A 252 -13.63 44.54 17.54
C PHE A 252 -12.99 45.90 17.27
N THR A 253 -12.91 46.35 16.02
CA THR A 253 -12.25 47.62 15.65
C THR A 253 -12.93 48.83 16.27
N ASN A 254 -14.27 48.85 16.30
CA ASN A 254 -15.03 49.96 16.90
C ASN A 254 -14.88 49.96 18.41
N GLU A 255 -15.07 48.80 19.04
CA GLU A 255 -14.99 48.66 20.50
C GLU A 255 -13.55 48.85 21.01
N TRP A 256 -12.54 48.41 20.27
CA TRP A 256 -11.13 48.61 20.60
C TRP A 256 -10.77 50.09 20.75
N SER A 257 -11.39 50.97 19.95
CA SER A 257 -11.18 52.42 20.03
C SER A 257 -11.73 53.00 21.34
N ASN A 258 -12.75 52.37 21.92
CA ASN A 258 -13.42 52.75 23.17
C ASN A 258 -12.95 51.94 24.40
N ARG A 259 -11.88 51.14 24.28
CA ARG A 259 -11.40 50.19 25.29
C ARG A 259 -11.24 50.76 26.71
N THR A 260 -10.97 52.06 26.86
CA THR A 260 -10.77 52.69 28.17
C THR A 260 -12.07 52.92 28.95
N ASN A 261 -13.23 52.91 28.28
CA ASN A 261 -14.52 53.31 28.86
C ASN A 261 -15.40 52.12 29.27
N PHE A 262 -14.92 50.88 29.15
CA PHE A 262 -15.71 49.70 29.46
C PHE A 262 -15.68 49.31 30.94
N ASP A 263 -16.73 48.62 31.38
CA ASP A 263 -16.81 48.00 32.69
C ASP A 263 -16.21 46.58 32.63
N TYR A 264 -14.94 46.48 33.02
CA TYR A 264 -14.19 45.22 33.01
C TYR A 264 -14.53 44.38 34.25
N ARG A 265 -14.76 43.07 34.05
CA ARG A 265 -15.11 42.10 35.11
C ARG A 265 -14.06 40.99 35.23
N TYR A 266 -14.13 40.19 36.29
CA TYR A 266 -13.24 39.04 36.48
C TYR A 266 -13.51 37.95 35.42
N PHE A 267 -12.53 37.07 35.25
CA PHE A 267 -12.57 35.97 34.28
C PHE A 267 -13.86 35.14 34.42
N ASP A 268 -14.17 34.72 35.64
CA ASP A 268 -15.28 33.84 36.02
C ASP A 268 -16.68 34.40 35.67
N TYR A 269 -16.78 35.70 35.40
CA TYR A 269 -18.03 36.31 34.96
C TYR A 269 -18.32 36.05 33.47
N TYR A 270 -17.27 35.91 32.65
CA TYR A 270 -17.37 35.81 31.19
C TYR A 270 -17.00 34.42 30.63
N PHE A 271 -16.29 33.61 31.41
CA PHE A 271 -15.72 32.31 31.04
C PHE A 271 -15.93 31.29 32.16
#